data_AF-A0A7J2HEL9-F1
#
_entry.id   AF-A0A7J2HEL9-F1
#
_cell.length_a   1.000
_cell.length_b   1.000
_cell.length_c   1.000
_cell.angle_alpha   90.00
_cell.angle_beta   90.00
_cell.angle_gamma   90.00
#
_symmetry.space_group_name_H-M   'P 1'
#
loop_
_entity.id
_entity.type
_entity.pdbx_description
1 polymer ?
#
loop_
_entity_poly.entity_id
_entity_poly.type
_entity_poly.pdbx_seq_one_letter_code
_entity_poly.pdbx_strand_id
1 'polypeptide(L)'
;YRVEAIDPTGAGDAYMAALLASLYSMGKLRDLTLDEEELRLAGRFANIVAALSTTRRGAWSVPEIGSLTGIDEVKPIVEKLAASR
;
A
#
# COMPACT_ATOMS: atom_id res chain seq x y z
N TYR A 1 -5.45 6.33 7.39
CA TYR A 1 -4.40 6.04 8.39
C TYR A 1 -3.86 7.38 8.87
N ARG A 2 -3.86 7.65 10.18
CA ARG A 2 -3.49 8.97 10.70
C ARG A 2 -1.98 9.00 10.96
N VAL A 3 -1.31 10.02 10.46
CA VAL A 3 0.13 10.26 10.63
C VAL A 3 0.39 11.75 10.84
N GLU A 4 1.57 12.09 11.35
CA GLU A 4 2.10 13.45 11.27
C GLU A 4 2.89 13.58 9.96
N ALA A 5 2.36 14.35 9.01
CA ALA A 5 2.97 14.53 7.70
C ALA A 5 4.11 15.56 7.77
N ILE A 6 5.30 15.18 7.29
CA ILE A 6 6.49 16.05 7.22
C ILE A 6 6.68 16.58 5.80
N ASP A 7 6.50 15.73 4.77
CA ASP A 7 6.65 16.09 3.35
C ASP A 7 5.70 15.24 2.48
N PRO A 8 4.69 15.83 1.82
CA PRO A 8 3.72 15.08 1.02
C PRO A 8 4.24 14.67 -0.37
N THR A 9 5.45 15.09 -0.76
CA THR A 9 6.01 14.81 -2.08
C THR A 9 6.09 13.31 -2.34
N GLY A 10 5.55 12.83 -3.47
CA GLY A 10 5.55 11.41 -3.84
C GLY A 10 4.47 10.56 -3.18
N ALA A 11 3.59 11.12 -2.33
CA ALA A 11 2.49 10.38 -1.72
C ALA A 11 1.51 9.78 -2.74
N GLY A 12 1.26 10.48 -3.85
CA GLY A 12 0.42 9.99 -4.95
C GLY A 12 1.07 8.82 -5.71
N ASP A 13 2.37 8.90 -5.96
CA ASP A 13 3.13 7.82 -6.60
C ASP A 13 3.18 6.59 -5.68
N ALA A 14 3.38 6.80 -4.37
CA ALA A 14 3.34 5.75 -3.36
C ALA A 14 1.95 5.09 -3.28
N TYR A 15 0.88 5.87 -3.34
CA TYR A 15 -0.49 5.37 -3.40
C TYR A 15 -0.69 4.48 -4.63
N MET A 16 -0.32 4.97 -5.81
CA MET A 16 -0.50 4.24 -7.07
C MET A 16 0.33 2.95 -7.10
N ALA A 17 1.60 3.00 -6.67
CA ALA A 17 2.46 1.84 -6.57
C ALA A 17 1.87 0.78 -5.61
N ALA A 18 1.36 1.20 -4.45
CA ALA A 18 0.71 0.31 -3.50
C ALA A 18 -0.60 -0.26 -4.02
N LEU A 19 -1.41 0.53 -4.75
CA LEU A 19 -2.62 0.04 -5.39
C LEU A 19 -2.28 -1.06 -6.40
N LEU A 20 -1.31 -0.84 -7.29
CA LEU A 20 -0.86 -1.84 -8.26
C LEU A 20 -0.28 -3.09 -7.58
N ALA A 21 0.50 -2.91 -6.51
CA ALA A 21 1.02 -4.03 -5.72
C ALA A 21 -0.11 -4.85 -5.07
N SER A 22 -1.16 -4.19 -4.56
CA SER A 22 -2.33 -4.89 -4.02
C SER A 22 -3.05 -5.71 -5.10
N LEU A 23 -3.28 -5.14 -6.29
CA LEU A 23 -3.90 -5.85 -7.41
C LEU A 23 -3.04 -7.03 -7.89
N TYR A 24 -1.73 -6.86 -7.94
CA TYR A 24 -0.78 -7.94 -8.22
C TYR A 24 -0.91 -9.07 -7.20
N SER A 25 -0.88 -8.74 -5.91
CA SER A 25 -0.99 -9.73 -4.82
C SER A 25 -2.32 -10.49 -4.83
N MET A 26 -3.38 -9.88 -5.34
CA MET A 26 -4.71 -10.51 -5.48
C MET A 26 -4.90 -11.22 -6.83
N GLY A 27 -3.93 -11.19 -7.73
CA GLY A 27 -4.05 -11.77 -9.07
C GLY A 27 -5.00 -11.02 -10.01
N LYS A 28 -5.33 -9.75 -9.70
CA LYS A 28 -6.34 -8.94 -10.40
C LYS A 28 -5.80 -8.09 -11.55
N LEU A 29 -4.50 -8.12 -11.85
CA LEU A 29 -3.94 -7.29 -12.93
C LEU A 29 -4.47 -7.63 -14.33
N ARG A 30 -4.95 -8.86 -14.54
CA ARG A 30 -5.51 -9.31 -15.83
C ARG A 30 -7.03 -9.11 -15.93
N ASP A 31 -7.70 -9.03 -14.78
CA ASP A 31 -9.14 -8.84 -14.66
C ASP A 31 -9.41 -7.95 -13.44
N LEU A 32 -9.80 -6.71 -13.71
CA LEU A 32 -10.07 -5.68 -12.69
C LEU A 32 -11.49 -5.79 -12.11
N THR A 33 -12.04 -7.00 -12.06
CA THR A 33 -13.27 -7.31 -11.33
C THR A 33 -12.93 -7.51 -9.86
N LEU A 34 -13.28 -6.54 -9.03
CA LEU A 34 -13.09 -6.58 -7.59
C LEU A 34 -14.44 -6.52 -6.89
N ASP A 35 -14.61 -7.32 -5.83
CA ASP A 35 -15.72 -7.11 -4.91
C ASP A 35 -15.46 -5.93 -3.96
N GLU A 36 -16.47 -5.60 -3.14
CA GLU A 36 -16.38 -4.48 -2.21
C GLU A 36 -15.25 -4.65 -1.18
N GLU A 37 -15.01 -5.88 -0.70
CA GLU A 37 -14.00 -6.15 0.32
C GLU A 37 -12.59 -6.02 -0.27
N GLU A 38 -12.38 -6.54 -1.49
CA GLU A 38 -11.14 -6.43 -2.23
C GLU A 38 -10.81 -4.96 -2.57
N LEU A 39 -11.81 -4.18 -3.02
CA LEU A 39 -11.65 -2.74 -3.26
C LEU A 39 -11.28 -1.99 -1.99
N ARG A 40 -11.97 -2.29 -0.88
CA ARG A 40 -11.72 -1.67 0.42
C ARG A 40 -10.33 -2.00 0.94
N LEU A 41 -9.90 -3.26 0.80
CA LEU A 41 -8.58 -3.72 1.21
C LEU A 41 -7.46 -3.07 0.38
N ALA A 42 -7.61 -3.04 -0.95
CA ALA A 42 -6.67 -2.38 -1.86
C ALA A 42 -6.53 -0.88 -1.55
N GLY A 43 -7.67 -0.19 -1.41
CA GLY A 43 -7.69 1.23 -1.05
C GLY A 43 -7.12 1.49 0.34
N ARG A 44 -7.36 0.60 1.31
CA ARG A 44 -6.79 0.73 2.66
C ARG A 44 -5.27 0.60 2.63
N PHE A 45 -4.75 -0.40 1.93
CA PHE A 45 -3.31 -0.59 1.75
C PHE A 45 -2.65 0.61 1.06
N ALA A 46 -3.20 1.07 -0.05
CA ALA A 46 -2.69 2.23 -0.76
C ALA A 46 -2.66 3.50 0.11
N ASN A 47 -3.73 3.75 0.88
CA ASN A 47 -3.78 4.88 1.81
C ASN A 47 -2.77 4.78 2.96
N ILE A 48 -2.50 3.57 3.49
CA ILE A 48 -1.51 3.38 4.54
C ILE A 48 -0.10 3.66 4.01
N VAL A 49 0.24 3.10 2.85
CA VAL A 49 1.56 3.30 2.22
C VAL A 49 1.78 4.78 1.88
N ALA A 50 0.78 5.44 1.29
CA ALA A 50 0.84 6.86 0.98
C ALA A 50 0.94 7.74 2.22
N ALA A 51 0.21 7.43 3.29
CA ALA A 51 0.34 8.17 4.55
C ALA A 51 1.75 8.03 5.13
N LEU A 52 2.29 6.81 5.19
CA LEU A 52 3.62 6.55 5.73
C LEU A 52 4.73 7.20 4.91
N SER A 53 4.60 7.30 3.58
CA SER A 53 5.60 8.00 2.77
C SER A 53 5.70 9.48 3.13
N THR A 54 4.64 10.09 3.66
CA THR A 54 4.71 11.52 4.06
C THR A 54 5.53 11.79 5.33
N THR A 55 5.95 10.75 6.07
CA THR A 55 6.57 10.88 7.39
C THR A 55 8.08 11.15 7.34
N ARG A 56 8.67 11.26 6.14
CA ARG A 56 10.09 11.56 5.91
C ARG A 56 10.22 12.48 4.70
N ARG A 57 11.30 13.25 4.62
CA ARG A 57 11.57 14.15 3.49
C ARG A 57 11.94 13.37 2.22
N GLY A 58 11.46 13.85 1.07
CA GLY A 58 11.77 13.36 -0.26
C GLY A 58 10.81 12.30 -0.80
N ALA A 59 10.65 12.24 -2.12
CA ALA A 59 9.68 11.40 -2.83
C ALA A 59 9.90 9.87 -2.68
N TRP A 60 11.08 9.45 -2.24
CA TRP A 60 11.50 8.03 -2.17
C TRP A 60 11.34 7.42 -0.78
N SER A 61 10.55 8.05 0.09
CA SER A 61 10.26 7.63 1.46
C SER A 61 9.23 6.50 1.58
N VAL A 62 8.94 5.79 0.49
CA VAL A 62 7.96 4.69 0.45
C VAL A 62 8.38 3.58 1.42
N PRO A 63 7.49 3.10 2.31
CA PRO A 63 7.82 2.04 3.26
C PRO A 63 8.15 0.71 2.58
N GLU A 64 9.13 0.00 3.13
CA GLU A 64 9.43 -1.38 2.73
C GLU A 64 8.37 -2.35 3.27
N ILE A 65 8.13 -3.45 2.57
CA ILE A 65 7.13 -4.46 2.95
C ILE A 65 7.30 -4.97 4.39
N GLY A 66 8.55 -5.11 4.86
CA GLY A 66 8.87 -5.55 6.22
C GLY A 66 8.34 -4.60 7.31
N SER A 67 8.31 -3.29 7.02
CA SER A 67 7.78 -2.28 7.94
C SER A 67 6.25 -2.28 8.06
N LEU A 68 5.55 -2.98 7.16
CA LEU A 68 4.09 -3.07 7.12
C LEU A 68 3.56 -4.33 7.83
N THR A 69 4.42 -5.26 8.22
CA THR A 69 4.05 -6.56 8.83
C THR A 69 3.27 -6.42 10.14
N GLY A 70 3.44 -5.32 10.87
CA GLY A 70 2.71 -5.03 12.11
C GLY A 70 1.33 -4.38 11.93
N ILE A 71 0.85 -4.21 10.70
CA ILE A 71 -0.42 -3.52 10.42
C ILE A 71 -1.49 -4.56 10.02
N ASP A 72 -2.27 -5.01 11.00
CA ASP A 72 -3.27 -6.08 10.84
C ASP A 72 -4.26 -5.82 9.70
N GLU A 73 -4.65 -4.56 9.50
CA GLU A 73 -5.63 -4.14 8.48
C GLU A 73 -5.24 -4.51 7.04
N VAL A 74 -3.95 -4.71 6.78
CA VAL A 74 -3.41 -4.98 5.44
C VAL A 74 -2.60 -6.26 5.37
N LYS A 75 -2.61 -7.05 6.45
CA LYS A 75 -1.91 -8.32 6.57
C LYS A 75 -2.12 -9.25 5.36
N PRO A 76 -3.34 -9.42 4.78
CA PRO A 76 -3.52 -10.31 3.63
C PRO A 76 -2.72 -9.90 2.39
N ILE A 77 -2.52 -8.59 2.16
CA ILE A 77 -1.70 -8.10 1.04
C ILE A 77 -0.22 -8.26 1.38
N VAL A 78 0.18 -7.89 2.60
CA VAL A 78 1.58 -7.91 3.04
C VAL A 78 2.16 -9.32 3.01
N GLU A 79 1.42 -10.32 3.50
CA GLU A 79 1.86 -11.73 3.51
C GLU A 79 2.05 -12.26 2.08
N LYS A 80 1.12 -11.98 1.18
CA LYS A 80 1.22 -12.41 -0.23
C LYS A 80 2.40 -11.75 -0.95
N LEU A 81 2.62 -10.45 -0.73
CA LEU A 81 3.76 -9.74 -1.31
C LEU A 81 5.09 -10.22 -0.74
N ALA A 82 5.15 -10.54 0.56
CA ALA A 82 6.35 -11.10 1.19
C ALA A 82 6.68 -12.50 0.65
N ALA A 83 5.65 -13.32 0.36
CA ALA A 83 5.81 -14.65 -0.24
C ALA A 83 6.12 -14.65 -1.74
N SER A 84 5.98 -13.50 -2.42
CA SER A 84 6.25 -13.34 -3.86
C SER A 84 7.70 -12.93 -4.17
N ARG A 85 8.56 -12.84 -3.14
CA ARG A 85 10.01 -12.58 -3.25
C ARG A 85 10.79 -13.89 -3.23
#